data_AF-A0A1C7DN50-F1
#
_entry.id   AF-A0A1C7DN50-F1
#
_cell.length_a   1.000
_cell.length_b   1.000
_cell.length_c   1.000
_cell.angle_alpha   90.00
_cell.angle_beta   90.00
_cell.angle_gamma   90.00
#
_symmetry.space_group_name_H-M   'P 1'
#
loop_
_entity.id
_entity.type
_entity.pdbx_description
1 polymer ?
#
loop_
_entity_poly.entity_id
_entity_poly.type
_entity_poly.pdbx_seq_one_letter_code
_entity_poly.pdbx_strand_id
1 'polypeptide(L)'
;MSKFYINHETIGSDGEMFLCDNVQNLVKFDMGPSESANDPNSDSTCEMLVEFICTKALFPLCLTFEPFSGMEDDLERLFKGKNIEYALRFEGLKNKRFPVFKLTIEKPSSLTFVLQETFWIATCNNFYAFSFRDNIVYKPVIEKGWFGREKTWIWPHFDMNGASTVLEIWHDGDGFNLYTTEPCFSTIEKLASYFPVGTSIVNNGD
;
A
#
# COMPACT_ATOMS: atom_id res chain seq x y z
N MET A 1 24.24 7.05 1.87
CA MET A 1 23.57 6.91 0.56
C MET A 1 22.46 5.90 0.79
N SER A 2 21.21 6.26 0.48
CA SER A 2 20.08 5.35 0.62
C SER A 2 20.26 4.16 -0.32
N LYS A 3 19.99 2.95 0.18
CA LYS A 3 20.18 1.71 -0.56
C LYS A 3 18.90 0.87 -0.48
N PHE A 4 18.26 0.67 -1.61
CA PHE A 4 16.97 -0.01 -1.72
C PHE A 4 17.11 -1.25 -2.60
N TYR A 5 16.25 -2.23 -2.38
CA TYR A 5 16.06 -3.32 -3.33
C TYR A 5 14.80 -3.08 -4.15
N ILE A 6 14.82 -3.54 -5.41
CA ILE A 6 13.64 -3.60 -6.28
C ILE A 6 13.70 -4.94 -7.02
N ASN A 7 12.73 -5.80 -6.79
CA ASN A 7 12.63 -7.12 -7.42
C ASN A 7 11.35 -7.20 -8.23
N HIS A 8 11.42 -7.80 -9.41
CA HIS A 8 10.23 -8.10 -10.20
C HIS A 8 9.60 -9.38 -9.66
N GLU A 9 8.30 -9.33 -9.37
CA GLU A 9 7.57 -10.45 -8.78
C GLU A 9 6.41 -10.94 -9.65
N THR A 10 5.97 -12.16 -9.41
CA THR A 10 4.77 -12.71 -10.06
C THR A 10 3.56 -12.47 -9.17
N ILE A 11 2.45 -12.02 -9.75
CA ILE A 11 1.20 -11.81 -9.01
C ILE A 11 0.70 -13.17 -8.47
N GLY A 12 0.25 -13.19 -7.22
CA GLY A 12 -0.22 -14.38 -6.53
C GLY A 12 0.86 -15.27 -5.90
N SER A 13 2.14 -14.86 -5.91
CA SER A 13 3.23 -15.63 -5.31
C SER A 13 3.20 -15.68 -3.77
N ASP A 14 2.62 -14.66 -3.11
CA ASP A 14 2.92 -14.39 -1.68
C ASP A 14 1.70 -14.45 -0.74
N GLY A 15 0.64 -15.18 -1.12
CA GLY A 15 -0.56 -15.27 -0.27
C GLY A 15 -1.37 -13.98 -0.21
N GLU A 16 -1.28 -13.17 -1.27
CA GLU A 16 -2.02 -11.91 -1.49
C GLU A 16 -3.50 -12.05 -1.11
N MET A 17 -3.95 -11.25 -0.14
CA MET A 17 -5.34 -11.22 0.33
C MET A 17 -6.13 -10.08 -0.29
N PHE A 18 -5.96 -9.86 -1.58
CA PHE A 18 -6.71 -8.89 -2.38
C PHE A 18 -7.15 -9.50 -3.70
N LEU A 19 -8.05 -8.81 -4.40
CA LEU A 19 -8.43 -9.10 -5.77
C LEU A 19 -7.87 -8.02 -6.69
N CYS A 20 -7.53 -8.36 -7.94
CA CYS A 20 -7.07 -7.37 -8.91
C CYS A 20 -7.66 -7.62 -10.29
N ASP A 21 -8.14 -6.56 -10.94
CA ASP A 21 -8.52 -6.62 -12.36
C ASP A 21 -7.27 -6.50 -13.26
N ASN A 22 -7.43 -6.82 -14.55
CA ASN A 22 -6.39 -6.63 -15.57
C ASN A 22 -5.02 -7.28 -15.27
N VAL A 23 -5.03 -8.44 -14.62
CA VAL A 23 -3.83 -9.20 -14.22
C VAL A 23 -2.84 -9.44 -15.39
N GLN A 24 -3.33 -9.51 -16.63
CA GLN A 24 -2.49 -9.74 -17.82
C GLN A 24 -1.55 -8.57 -18.13
N ASN A 25 -1.91 -7.34 -17.78
CA ASN A 25 -1.13 -6.14 -18.06
C ASN A 25 -0.51 -5.54 -16.78
N LEU A 26 -0.74 -6.19 -15.64
CA LEU A 26 -0.25 -5.73 -14.35
C LEU A 26 1.20 -6.20 -14.15
N VAL A 27 2.05 -5.27 -13.72
CA VAL A 27 3.41 -5.57 -13.29
C VAL A 27 3.48 -5.41 -11.77
N LYS A 28 4.17 -6.33 -11.10
CA LYS A 28 4.41 -6.32 -9.66
C LYS A 28 5.89 -6.16 -9.38
N PHE A 29 6.22 -5.28 -8.45
CA PHE A 29 7.54 -5.20 -7.84
C PHE A 29 7.45 -5.34 -6.33
N ASP A 30 8.40 -6.05 -5.74
CA ASP A 30 8.69 -6.00 -4.32
C ASP A 30 9.83 -5.01 -4.09
N MET A 31 9.64 -4.09 -3.14
CA MET A 31 10.53 -2.95 -2.93
C MET A 31 10.73 -2.69 -1.46
N GLY A 32 11.97 -2.37 -1.07
CA GLY A 32 12.21 -2.00 0.30
C GLY A 32 13.63 -1.52 0.60
N PRO A 33 13.86 -1.06 1.83
CA PRO A 33 15.19 -0.78 2.34
C PRO A 33 16.07 -2.04 2.33
N SER A 34 17.28 -1.96 1.77
CA SER A 34 18.18 -3.12 1.67
C SER A 34 18.93 -3.47 2.96
N GLU A 35 18.91 -2.57 3.95
CA GLU A 35 19.65 -2.69 5.21
C GLU A 35 18.72 -2.74 6.44
N SER A 36 17.39 -2.76 6.25
CA SER A 36 16.38 -2.73 7.32
C SER A 36 16.40 -3.95 8.25
N ALA A 37 16.87 -5.10 7.76
CA ALA A 37 16.82 -6.38 8.47
C ALA A 37 17.53 -6.40 9.85
N ASN A 38 18.28 -5.34 10.21
CA ASN A 38 19.02 -5.28 11.47
C ASN A 38 18.55 -4.19 12.45
N ASP A 39 17.57 -3.34 12.12
CA ASP A 39 17.03 -2.33 13.05
C ASP A 39 15.49 -2.31 13.06
N PRO A 40 14.85 -2.96 14.05
CA PRO A 40 13.39 -3.01 14.17
C PRO A 40 12.74 -1.65 14.52
N ASN A 41 13.53 -0.57 14.71
CA ASN A 41 13.02 0.80 14.88
C ASN A 41 13.28 1.69 13.66
N SER A 42 13.65 1.11 12.53
CA SER A 42 13.99 1.84 11.31
C SER A 42 12.73 2.29 10.57
N ASP A 43 12.48 3.60 10.53
CA ASP A 43 11.44 4.25 9.69
C ASP A 43 11.79 4.21 8.18
N SER A 44 12.74 3.36 7.76
CA SER A 44 13.31 3.36 6.41
C SER A 44 12.28 3.10 5.29
N THR A 45 11.24 2.28 5.53
CA THR A 45 10.13 2.13 4.57
C THR A 45 9.34 3.43 4.41
N CYS A 46 9.06 4.13 5.50
CA CYS A 46 8.39 5.44 5.47
C CYS A 46 9.23 6.47 4.72
N GLU A 47 10.54 6.53 5.00
CA GLU A 47 11.47 7.43 4.29
C GLU A 47 11.48 7.12 2.80
N MET A 48 11.61 5.84 2.42
CA MET A 48 11.59 5.40 1.04
C MET A 48 10.26 5.75 0.33
N LEU A 49 9.11 5.57 0.99
CA LEU A 49 7.80 5.98 0.46
C LEU A 49 7.74 7.49 0.24
N VAL A 50 8.18 8.28 1.21
CA VAL A 50 8.21 9.75 1.10
C VAL A 50 9.12 10.17 -0.05
N GLU A 51 10.32 9.62 -0.16
CA GLU A 51 11.25 9.91 -1.26
C GLU A 51 10.62 9.55 -2.61
N PHE A 52 10.11 8.33 -2.76
CA PHE A 52 9.51 7.85 -4.02
C PHE A 52 8.34 8.71 -4.47
N ILE A 53 7.41 8.99 -3.55
CA ILE A 53 6.19 9.74 -3.83
C ILE A 53 6.48 11.22 -4.08
N CYS A 54 7.35 11.83 -3.28
CA CYS A 54 7.59 13.28 -3.33
C CYS A 54 8.54 13.68 -4.45
N THR A 55 9.48 12.83 -4.87
CA THR A 55 10.49 13.18 -5.89
C THR A 55 9.86 13.64 -7.21
N LYS A 56 8.73 13.06 -7.60
CA LYS A 56 7.98 13.45 -8.81
C LYS A 56 6.61 14.07 -8.52
N ALA A 57 6.37 14.48 -7.27
CA ALA A 57 5.12 15.09 -6.83
C ALA A 57 3.88 14.28 -7.27
N LEU A 58 3.83 13.01 -6.89
CA LEU A 58 2.79 12.05 -7.32
C LEU A 58 1.43 12.27 -6.63
N PHE A 59 1.09 13.51 -6.30
CA PHE A 59 -0.15 13.90 -5.65
C PHE A 59 -1.24 14.26 -6.67
N PRO A 60 -2.53 14.13 -6.31
CA PRO A 60 -3.04 13.56 -5.07
C PRO A 60 -2.94 12.03 -5.01
N LEU A 61 -2.93 11.48 -3.79
CA LEU A 61 -2.89 10.03 -3.53
C LEU A 61 -4.06 9.64 -2.63
N CYS A 62 -4.60 8.44 -2.85
CA CYS A 62 -5.57 7.82 -1.97
C CYS A 62 -4.86 6.84 -1.04
N LEU A 63 -4.87 7.07 0.28
CA LEU A 63 -4.47 6.05 1.25
C LEU A 63 -5.71 5.30 1.73
N THR A 64 -5.74 3.97 1.62
CA THR A 64 -6.79 3.11 2.17
C THR A 64 -6.21 2.20 3.24
N PHE A 65 -6.82 2.13 4.43
CA PHE A 65 -6.35 1.24 5.49
C PHE A 65 -7.46 0.75 6.43
N GLU A 66 -7.17 -0.35 7.11
CA GLU A 66 -8.07 -1.04 8.06
C GLU A 66 -7.56 -0.86 9.51
N PRO A 67 -8.02 0.14 10.27
CA PRO A 67 -7.63 0.24 11.67
C PRO A 67 -8.31 -0.83 12.52
N PHE A 68 -7.81 -1.04 13.74
CA PHE A 68 -8.50 -1.84 14.73
C PHE A 68 -9.85 -1.19 15.11
N SER A 69 -10.87 -2.03 15.33
CA SER A 69 -12.17 -1.56 15.81
C SER A 69 -12.04 -0.81 17.13
N GLY A 70 -12.73 0.33 17.24
CA GLY A 70 -12.68 1.23 18.40
C GLY A 70 -11.71 2.41 18.24
N MET A 71 -10.96 2.48 17.13
CA MET A 71 -10.03 3.59 16.85
C MET A 71 -10.62 4.68 15.94
N GLU A 72 -11.85 4.52 15.49
CA GLU A 72 -12.50 5.38 14.50
C GLU A 72 -12.57 6.82 14.98
N ASP A 73 -13.05 7.06 16.21
CA ASP A 73 -13.23 8.41 16.75
C ASP A 73 -11.92 9.19 16.90
N ASP A 74 -10.84 8.52 17.31
CA ASP A 74 -9.53 9.14 17.50
C ASP A 74 -8.88 9.47 16.15
N LEU A 75 -8.98 8.57 15.17
CA LEU A 75 -8.50 8.80 13.80
C LEU A 75 -9.31 9.90 13.10
N GLU A 76 -10.65 9.90 13.23
CA GLU A 76 -11.48 10.98 12.70
C GLU A 76 -11.10 12.33 13.32
N ARG A 77 -10.85 12.39 14.62
CA ARG A 77 -10.42 13.62 15.30
C ARG A 77 -9.05 14.09 14.80
N LEU A 78 -8.11 13.15 14.62
CA LEU A 78 -6.77 13.41 14.10
C LEU A 78 -6.84 14.05 12.70
N PHE A 79 -7.57 13.43 11.77
CA PHE A 79 -7.67 13.90 10.39
C PHE A 79 -8.46 15.21 10.26
N LYS A 80 -9.57 15.36 10.99
CA LYS A 80 -10.29 16.64 11.09
C LYS A 80 -9.38 17.75 11.61
N GLY A 81 -8.61 17.48 12.67
CA GLY A 81 -7.71 18.45 13.29
C GLY A 81 -6.59 18.94 12.38
N LYS A 82 -6.21 18.15 11.36
CA LYS A 82 -5.19 18.51 10.36
C LYS A 82 -5.75 18.88 8.99
N ASN A 83 -7.08 18.97 8.87
CA ASN A 83 -7.78 19.25 7.62
C ASN A 83 -7.37 18.28 6.49
N ILE A 84 -7.30 16.99 6.82
CA ILE A 84 -7.08 15.90 5.86
C ILE A 84 -8.45 15.37 5.45
N GLU A 85 -8.72 15.35 4.14
CA GLU A 85 -9.95 14.77 3.62
C GLU A 85 -9.94 13.26 3.81
N TYR A 86 -11.04 12.71 4.34
CA TYR A 86 -11.18 11.29 4.53
C TYR A 86 -12.64 10.84 4.39
N ALA A 87 -12.81 9.55 4.10
CA ALA A 87 -14.06 8.82 4.20
C ALA A 87 -13.87 7.62 5.13
N LEU A 88 -14.84 7.40 6.02
CA LEU A 88 -14.94 6.21 6.86
C LEU A 88 -16.10 5.34 6.36
N ARG A 89 -15.81 4.07 6.07
CA ARG A 89 -16.80 3.05 5.72
C ARG A 89 -16.64 1.85 6.63
N PHE A 90 -17.67 1.01 6.67
CA PHE A 90 -17.64 -0.25 7.40
C PHE A 90 -17.86 -1.40 6.43
N GLU A 91 -16.79 -2.13 6.13
CA GLU A 91 -16.82 -3.27 5.22
C GLU A 91 -17.02 -4.56 6.02
N GLY A 92 -17.36 -5.67 5.36
CA GLY A 92 -17.57 -6.96 6.03
C GLY A 92 -19.00 -7.51 5.93
N LEU A 93 -19.21 -8.69 6.51
CA LEU A 93 -20.46 -9.45 6.39
C LEU A 93 -21.29 -9.37 7.67
N LYS A 94 -22.53 -8.88 7.54
CA LYS A 94 -23.55 -8.82 8.61
C LYS A 94 -22.97 -8.25 9.92
N ASN A 95 -22.69 -9.11 10.90
CA ASN A 95 -22.26 -8.74 12.25
C ASN A 95 -20.73 -8.69 12.40
N LYS A 96 -19.97 -8.97 11.33
CA LYS A 96 -18.51 -8.91 11.30
C LYS A 96 -18.07 -7.80 10.36
N ARG A 97 -18.41 -6.57 10.73
CA ARG A 97 -17.98 -5.39 9.99
C ARG A 97 -16.72 -4.81 10.64
N PHE A 98 -15.86 -4.23 9.83
CA PHE A 98 -14.62 -3.58 10.24
C PHE A 98 -14.53 -2.19 9.59
N PRO A 99 -13.92 -1.21 10.28
CA PRO A 99 -13.73 0.12 9.74
C PRO A 99 -12.70 0.11 8.60
N VAL A 100 -12.94 0.95 7.60
CA VAL A 100 -12.02 1.22 6.51
C VAL A 100 -11.96 2.73 6.34
N PHE A 101 -10.76 3.28 6.49
CA PHE A 101 -10.49 4.67 6.17
C PHE A 101 -9.96 4.79 4.76
N LYS A 102 -10.38 5.86 4.08
CA LYS A 102 -9.82 6.31 2.83
C LYS A 102 -9.48 7.79 2.93
N LEU A 103 -8.22 8.15 2.81
CA LEU A 103 -7.73 9.52 2.89
C LEU A 103 -7.31 10.02 1.52
N THR A 104 -7.56 11.30 1.25
CA THR A 104 -6.97 12.01 0.12
C THR A 104 -5.78 12.82 0.62
N ILE A 105 -4.59 12.51 0.09
CA ILE A 105 -3.33 13.16 0.45
C ILE A 105 -2.92 14.06 -0.71
N GLU A 106 -2.89 15.37 -0.44
CA GLU A 106 -2.70 16.41 -1.47
C GLU A 106 -1.26 16.96 -1.54
N LYS A 107 -0.45 16.71 -0.51
CA LYS A 107 0.87 17.37 -0.38
C LYS A 107 1.86 16.56 0.46
N PRO A 108 3.17 16.77 0.28
CA PRO A 108 4.23 16.09 1.03
C PRO A 108 4.05 16.16 2.56
N SER A 109 3.71 17.34 3.10
CA SER A 109 3.54 17.50 4.55
C SER A 109 2.41 16.64 5.12
N SER A 110 1.34 16.43 4.34
CA SER A 110 0.23 15.58 4.75
C SER A 110 0.62 14.11 4.67
N LEU A 111 1.40 13.71 3.66
CA LEU A 111 1.94 12.35 3.54
C LEU A 111 2.80 11.99 4.75
N THR A 112 3.79 12.83 5.06
CA THR A 112 4.69 12.59 6.20
C THR A 112 3.91 12.50 7.51
N PHE A 113 2.95 13.41 7.73
CA PHE A 113 2.11 13.38 8.93
C PHE A 113 1.28 12.10 9.01
N VAL A 114 0.62 11.70 7.93
CA VAL A 114 -0.22 10.50 7.93
C VAL A 114 0.63 9.25 8.20
N LEU A 115 1.78 9.10 7.52
CA LEU A 115 2.70 7.99 7.79
C LEU A 115 3.13 7.95 9.26
N GLN A 116 3.55 9.08 9.84
CA GLN A 116 3.94 9.14 11.25
C GLN A 116 2.85 8.66 12.21
N GLU A 117 1.58 8.97 11.92
CA GLU A 117 0.48 8.68 12.83
C GLU A 117 -0.22 7.33 12.56
N THR A 118 -0.08 6.77 11.36
CA THR A 118 -0.85 5.58 10.95
C THR A 118 -0.02 4.42 10.42
N PHE A 119 1.28 4.60 10.16
CA PHE A 119 2.10 3.50 9.60
C PHE A 119 2.22 2.29 10.53
N TRP A 120 2.10 2.49 11.85
CA TRP A 120 2.05 1.39 12.81
C TRP A 120 0.90 0.38 12.52
N ILE A 121 -0.16 0.78 11.82
CA ILE A 121 -1.24 -0.12 11.37
C ILE A 121 -0.68 -1.15 10.38
N ALA A 122 0.14 -0.70 9.42
CA ALA A 122 0.81 -1.58 8.48
C ALA A 122 1.78 -2.54 9.20
N THR A 123 2.50 -2.05 10.22
CA THR A 123 3.43 -2.89 11.00
C THR A 123 2.72 -3.99 11.79
N CYS A 124 1.41 -3.88 12.00
CA CYS A 124 0.56 -4.91 12.59
C CYS A 124 -0.04 -5.89 11.56
N ASN A 125 0.40 -5.82 10.29
CA ASN A 125 -0.13 -6.56 9.13
C ASN A 125 -1.62 -6.32 8.85
N ASN A 126 -2.16 -5.16 9.26
CA ASN A 126 -3.47 -4.73 8.78
C ASN A 126 -3.31 -4.11 7.39
N PHE A 127 -4.35 -4.24 6.56
CA PHE A 127 -4.34 -3.69 5.21
C PHE A 127 -4.03 -2.19 5.21
N TYR A 128 -3.03 -1.80 4.42
CA TYR A 128 -2.56 -0.43 4.32
C TYR A 128 -1.96 -0.21 2.92
N ALA A 129 -2.65 0.57 2.08
CA ALA A 129 -2.24 0.76 0.70
C ALA A 129 -2.45 2.19 0.20
N PHE A 130 -1.43 2.73 -0.46
CA PHE A 130 -1.56 3.95 -1.27
C PHE A 130 -2.00 3.57 -2.67
N SER A 131 -2.81 4.42 -3.29
CA SER A 131 -3.14 4.33 -4.70
C SER A 131 -3.12 5.70 -5.36
N PHE A 132 -2.66 5.75 -6.60
CA PHE A 132 -2.58 6.98 -7.37
C PHE A 132 -3.95 7.40 -7.92
N ARG A 133 -4.98 6.56 -7.71
CA ARG A 133 -6.39 6.85 -8.01
C ARG A 133 -7.29 6.26 -6.94
N ASP A 134 -8.52 6.75 -6.87
CA ASP A 134 -9.58 6.09 -6.11
C ASP A 134 -10.01 4.81 -6.85
N ASN A 135 -9.26 3.71 -6.65
CA ASN A 135 -9.49 2.44 -7.34
C ASN A 135 -9.49 1.21 -6.41
N ILE A 136 -9.49 1.42 -5.10
CA ILE A 136 -9.61 0.36 -4.10
C ILE A 136 -11.05 0.32 -3.59
N VAL A 137 -11.70 -0.82 -3.80
CA VAL A 137 -13.05 -1.14 -3.29
C VAL A 137 -13.03 -2.50 -2.60
N TYR A 138 -14.05 -2.83 -1.81
CA TYR A 138 -14.13 -4.15 -1.18
C TYR A 138 -15.14 -5.04 -1.88
N LYS A 139 -14.77 -6.31 -2.11
CA LYS A 139 -15.61 -7.28 -2.81
C LYS A 139 -15.66 -8.62 -2.07
N PRO A 140 -16.78 -9.36 -2.16
CA PRO A 140 -16.88 -10.69 -1.60
C PRO A 140 -16.08 -11.71 -2.42
N VAL A 141 -15.31 -12.53 -1.72
CA VAL A 141 -14.57 -13.68 -2.28
C VAL A 141 -15.11 -14.95 -1.63
N ILE A 142 -15.36 -15.99 -2.42
CA ILE A 142 -15.76 -17.30 -1.89
C ILE A 142 -14.56 -18.22 -1.98
N GLU A 143 -14.08 -18.68 -0.83
CA GLU A 143 -13.00 -19.66 -0.74
C GLU A 143 -13.47 -20.94 -0.05
N LYS A 144 -12.84 -22.06 -0.40
CA LYS A 144 -13.07 -23.32 0.32
C LYS A 144 -12.29 -23.32 1.62
N GLY A 145 -13.00 -23.29 2.74
CA GLY A 145 -12.43 -23.49 4.06
C GLY A 145 -11.99 -24.94 4.31
N TRP A 146 -11.45 -25.18 5.51
CA TRP A 146 -10.69 -26.39 5.84
C TRP A 146 -11.47 -27.73 5.84
N PHE A 147 -12.74 -27.73 5.45
CA PHE A 147 -13.57 -28.95 5.32
C PHE A 147 -14.41 -28.95 4.03
N GLY A 148 -13.96 -28.22 3.01
CA GLY A 148 -14.71 -28.04 1.75
C GLY A 148 -15.95 -27.15 1.89
N ARG A 149 -16.18 -26.56 3.08
CA ARG A 149 -17.23 -25.55 3.29
C ARG A 149 -16.79 -24.25 2.65
N GLU A 150 -17.64 -23.70 1.78
CA GLU A 150 -17.45 -22.36 1.25
C GLU A 150 -17.55 -21.33 2.38
N LYS A 151 -16.59 -20.41 2.40
CA LYS A 151 -16.56 -19.27 3.29
C LYS A 151 -16.43 -18.02 2.44
N THR A 152 -17.32 -17.07 2.69
CA THR A 152 -17.23 -15.75 2.08
C THR A 152 -16.33 -14.86 2.92
N TRP A 153 -15.35 -14.26 2.27
CA TRP A 153 -14.46 -13.22 2.78
C TRP A 153 -14.78 -11.91 2.08
N ILE A 154 -14.41 -10.79 2.70
CA ILE A 154 -14.48 -9.46 2.07
C ILE A 154 -13.04 -8.98 1.98
N TRP A 155 -12.53 -8.82 0.76
CA TRP A 155 -11.15 -8.43 0.49
C TRP A 155 -11.10 -7.11 -0.26
N PRO A 156 -10.01 -6.33 -0.09
CA PRO A 156 -9.72 -5.22 -0.97
C PRO A 156 -9.61 -5.72 -2.42
N HIS A 157 -10.09 -4.91 -3.36
CA HIS A 157 -10.06 -5.13 -4.80
C HIS A 157 -9.48 -3.90 -5.48
N PHE A 158 -8.40 -4.12 -6.23
CA PHE A 158 -7.72 -3.10 -7.02
C PHE A 158 -8.32 -3.09 -8.44
N ASP A 159 -9.06 -2.04 -8.77
CA ASP A 159 -9.49 -1.78 -10.14
C ASP A 159 -8.31 -1.21 -10.95
N MET A 160 -7.69 -2.08 -11.74
CA MET A 160 -6.54 -1.77 -12.60
C MET A 160 -6.91 -1.77 -14.09
N ASN A 161 -8.20 -1.62 -14.42
CA ASN A 161 -8.64 -1.50 -15.80
C ASN A 161 -8.22 -0.16 -16.44
N GLY A 162 -7.94 0.85 -15.62
CA GLY A 162 -7.27 2.09 -16.02
C GLY A 162 -5.78 2.08 -15.65
N ALA A 163 -4.99 2.94 -16.28
CA ALA A 163 -3.62 3.22 -15.87
C ALA A 163 -3.61 3.71 -14.41
N SER A 164 -3.02 2.92 -13.52
CA SER A 164 -2.95 3.20 -12.09
C SER A 164 -1.79 2.46 -11.44
N THR A 165 -1.44 2.88 -10.23
CA THR A 165 -0.41 2.29 -9.38
C THR A 165 -0.94 2.18 -7.95
N VAL A 166 -0.76 1.02 -7.32
CA VAL A 166 -1.08 0.73 -5.92
C VAL A 166 0.21 0.30 -5.21
N LEU A 167 0.48 0.90 -4.05
CA LEU A 167 1.57 0.55 -3.14
C LEU A 167 0.94 -0.09 -1.91
N GLU A 168 1.09 -1.41 -1.74
CA GLU A 168 0.57 -2.13 -0.57
C GLU A 168 1.73 -2.45 0.37
N ILE A 169 1.60 -2.03 1.63
CA ILE A 169 2.63 -2.28 2.63
C ILE A 169 2.45 -3.69 3.18
N TRP A 170 3.54 -4.46 3.21
CA TRP A 170 3.57 -5.87 3.62
C TRP A 170 4.60 -6.10 4.75
N HIS A 171 4.65 -7.34 5.25
CA HIS A 171 5.74 -7.87 6.07
C HIS A 171 6.14 -7.01 7.28
N ASP A 172 5.21 -6.77 8.21
CA ASP A 172 5.46 -5.98 9.42
C ASP A 172 5.96 -4.53 9.12
N GLY A 173 5.69 -4.02 7.93
CA GLY A 173 6.09 -2.67 7.49
C GLY A 173 7.49 -2.60 6.87
N ASP A 174 8.15 -3.74 6.62
CA ASP A 174 9.46 -3.81 5.99
C ASP A 174 9.31 -3.95 4.46
N GLY A 175 9.26 -2.81 3.78
CA GLY A 175 9.02 -2.74 2.35
C GLY A 175 7.54 -2.72 1.94
N PHE A 176 7.32 -2.77 0.64
CA PHE A 176 5.99 -2.71 0.03
C PHE A 176 5.99 -3.35 -1.36
N ASN A 177 4.82 -3.89 -1.72
CA ASN A 177 4.52 -4.31 -3.07
C ASN A 177 3.99 -3.13 -3.89
N LEU A 178 4.52 -2.96 -5.10
CA LEU A 178 4.03 -2.01 -6.09
C LEU A 178 3.35 -2.77 -7.23
N TYR A 179 2.06 -2.50 -7.42
CA TYR A 179 1.23 -3.03 -8.50
C TYR A 179 0.94 -1.90 -9.48
N THR A 180 1.29 -2.06 -10.75
CA THR A 180 1.13 -0.97 -11.72
C THR A 180 0.75 -1.45 -13.11
N THR A 181 -0.12 -0.67 -13.76
CA THR A 181 -0.37 -0.73 -15.21
C THR A 181 0.21 0.49 -15.91
N GLU A 182 0.91 1.38 -15.19
CA GLU A 182 1.47 2.60 -15.75
C GLU A 182 2.80 2.33 -16.47
N PRO A 183 2.94 2.75 -17.74
CA PRO A 183 4.17 2.54 -18.49
C PRO A 183 5.41 3.22 -17.88
N CYS A 184 5.25 4.23 -17.02
CA CYS A 184 6.35 4.90 -16.33
C CYS A 184 6.92 4.11 -15.15
N PHE A 185 6.26 3.04 -14.71
CA PHE A 185 6.73 2.14 -13.66
C PHE A 185 6.91 0.70 -14.15
N SER A 186 6.83 0.47 -15.46
CA SER A 186 6.74 -0.89 -16.02
C SER A 186 8.04 -1.72 -15.94
N THR A 187 9.17 -1.13 -15.56
CA THR A 187 10.47 -1.83 -15.43
C THR A 187 11.25 -1.26 -14.25
N ILE A 188 12.23 -2.02 -13.74
CA ILE A 188 13.09 -1.60 -12.63
C ILE A 188 13.80 -0.28 -12.96
N GLU A 189 14.32 -0.10 -14.17
CA GLU A 189 15.06 1.12 -14.55
C GLU A 189 14.17 2.36 -14.55
N LYS A 190 12.94 2.20 -15.07
CA LYS A 190 11.97 3.31 -15.07
C LYS A 190 11.57 3.65 -13.64
N LEU A 191 11.37 2.64 -12.80
CA LEU A 191 10.99 2.82 -11.41
C LEU A 191 12.12 3.46 -10.59
N ALA A 192 13.35 2.97 -10.76
CA ALA A 192 14.55 3.52 -10.15
C ALA A 192 14.76 5.01 -10.46
N SER A 193 14.32 5.48 -11.64
CA SER A 193 14.41 6.89 -12.04
C SER A 193 13.56 7.86 -11.21
N TYR A 194 12.67 7.34 -10.35
CA TYR A 194 11.85 8.11 -9.42
C TYR A 194 12.52 8.31 -8.07
N PHE A 195 13.68 7.69 -7.82
CA PHE A 195 14.49 7.97 -6.63
C PHE A 195 15.52 9.07 -6.89
N PRO A 196 16.02 9.74 -5.84
CA PRO A 196 17.10 10.72 -5.95
C PRO A 196 18.36 10.15 -6.63
N VAL A 197 19.09 11.02 -7.33
CA VAL A 197 20.37 10.66 -7.94
C VAL A 197 21.36 10.25 -6.83
N GLY A 198 21.96 9.07 -6.96
CA GLY A 198 22.88 8.51 -5.97
C GLY A 198 22.25 7.48 -5.03
N THR A 199 20.93 7.24 -5.12
CA THR A 199 20.30 6.07 -4.50
C THR A 199 20.84 4.79 -5.16
N SER A 200 21.31 3.86 -4.32
CA SER A 200 21.82 2.56 -4.78
C SER A 200 20.66 1.57 -4.85
N ILE A 201 20.43 0.99 -6.03
CA ILE A 201 19.38 0.00 -6.25
C ILE A 201 20.03 -1.38 -6.39
N VAL A 202 19.58 -2.32 -5.56
CA VAL A 202 19.94 -3.74 -5.64
C VAL A 202 18.78 -4.50 -6.28
N ASN A 203 19.06 -5.43 -7.17
CA ASN A 203 18.06 -6.34 -7.72
C ASN A 203 18.64 -7.75 -7.82
N ASN A 204 17.79 -8.77 -7.84
CA ASN A 204 18.21 -10.19 -7.94
C ASN A 204 18.79 -10.58 -9.32
N GLY A 205 19.11 -9.62 -10.19
CA GLY A 205 19.65 -9.82 -11.54
C GLY A 205 21.17 -9.59 -11.67
N ASP A 206 21.86 -9.17 -10.61
CA ASP A 206 23.32 -8.94 -10.55
C ASP A 206 24.07 -10.02 -9.74
#